data_AF-A0A2J8LCB5-F1
#
_entry.id   AF-A0A2J8LCB5-F1
#
_cell.length_a   1.000
_cell.length_b   1.000
_cell.length_c   1.000
_cell.angle_alpha   90.00
_cell.angle_beta   90.00
_cell.angle_gamma   90.00
#
_symmetry.space_group_name_H-M   'P 1'
#
loop_
_entity.id
_entity.type
_entity.pdbx_description
1 polymer ?
#
loop_
_entity_poly.entity_id
_entity_poly.type
_entity_poly.pdbx_seq_one_letter_code
_entity_poly.pdbx_strand_id
1 'polypeptide(L)'
;MGEEANDDKKPTTKFELERETELRFEVEASQSVQLELLTGMAEIFGTELTRNKKFTFDAGAKVAVFTWHGCSVQLSGRTEVAYVSKDTPMLL
;
A
#
# COMPACT_ATOMS: atom_id res chain seq x y z
N MET A 1 7.30 22.79 16.23
CA MET A 1 7.75 21.44 16.60
C MET A 1 7.16 20.48 15.57
N GLY A 2 7.86 20.31 14.45
CA GLY A 2 7.52 19.25 13.51
C GLY A 2 8.25 18.02 14.02
N GLU A 3 7.50 17.00 14.43
CA GLU A 3 8.08 15.70 14.73
C GLU A 3 8.49 15.07 13.39
N GLU A 4 9.74 15.29 13.01
CA GLU A 4 10.40 14.50 11.98
C GLU A 4 10.54 13.08 12.54
N ALA A 5 9.54 12.25 12.23
CA ALA A 5 9.52 10.86 12.61
C ALA A 5 10.73 10.15 11.98
N ASN A 6 11.62 9.70 12.85
CA ASN A 6 12.83 8.95 12.57
C ASN A 6 12.49 7.66 11.75
N ASP A 7 12.65 7.72 10.43
CA ASP A 7 12.22 6.71 9.44
C ASP A 7 13.30 5.61 9.21
N ASP A 8 14.23 5.39 10.13
CA ASP A 8 15.51 4.75 9.76
C ASP A 8 15.63 3.23 9.94
N LYS A 9 14.56 2.46 10.26
CA LYS A 9 14.73 0.99 10.51
C LYS A 9 13.59 0.04 10.09
N LYS A 10 12.55 0.48 9.39
CA LYS A 10 11.51 -0.46 8.91
C LYS A 10 11.88 -0.97 7.52
N PRO A 11 11.73 -2.28 7.24
CA PRO A 11 11.95 -2.79 5.88
C PRO A 11 10.96 -2.13 4.94
N THR A 12 11.48 -1.62 3.83
CA THR A 12 10.71 -0.96 2.78
C THR A 12 10.68 -1.82 1.53
N THR A 13 9.50 -1.92 0.91
CA THR A 13 9.32 -2.68 -0.33
C THR A 13 8.48 -1.84 -1.29
N LYS A 14 9.00 -1.68 -2.51
CA LYS A 14 8.32 -0.95 -3.57
C LYS A 14 7.55 -1.94 -4.46
N PHE A 15 6.33 -1.59 -4.81
CA PHE A 15 5.48 -2.33 -5.74
C PHE A 15 5.13 -1.44 -6.93
N GLU A 16 5.38 -1.97 -8.12
CA GLU A 16 4.91 -1.40 -9.39
C GLU A 16 3.64 -2.14 -9.77
N LEU A 17 2.53 -1.40 -9.93
CA LEU A 17 1.25 -1.97 -10.33
C LEU A 17 0.98 -1.55 -11.77
N GLU A 18 0.71 -2.53 -12.63
CA GLU A 18 0.20 -2.30 -13.98
C GLU A 18 -1.26 -1.82 -13.90
N ARG A 19 -1.76 -1.29 -15.02
CA ARG A 19 -3.17 -0.97 -15.19
C ARG A 19 -4.05 -2.17 -14.78
N GLU A 20 -5.13 -1.89 -14.07
CA GLU A 20 -6.17 -2.86 -13.70
C GLU A 20 -5.63 -4.01 -12.85
N THR A 21 -4.64 -3.72 -12.02
CA THR A 21 -4.09 -4.66 -11.03
C THR A 21 -4.22 -4.10 -9.63
N GLU A 22 -4.12 -4.97 -8.63
CA GLU A 22 -4.12 -4.59 -7.23
C GLU A 22 -3.00 -5.24 -6.42
N LEU A 23 -2.46 -4.49 -5.48
CA LEU A 23 -1.60 -5.02 -4.42
C LEU A 23 -2.49 -5.46 -3.27
N ARG A 24 -2.42 -6.75 -2.92
CA ARG A 24 -3.03 -7.31 -1.71
C ARG A 24 -1.95 -7.52 -0.65
N PHE A 25 -2.16 -6.99 0.54
CA PHE A 25 -1.28 -7.24 1.67
C PHE A 25 -2.04 -7.44 2.99
N GLU A 26 -1.41 -8.20 3.89
CA GLU A 26 -1.85 -8.41 5.27
C GLU A 26 -0.75 -7.96 6.22
N VAL A 27 -1.11 -7.16 7.23
CA VAL A 27 -0.16 -6.68 8.23
C VAL A 27 0.11 -7.77 9.26
N GLU A 28 1.38 -8.09 9.49
CA GLU A 28 1.81 -9.09 10.48
C GLU A 28 1.22 -8.78 11.87
N ALA A 29 0.88 -9.82 12.62
CA ALA A 29 0.38 -9.67 13.98
C ALA A 29 1.34 -8.81 14.85
N SER A 30 0.78 -7.85 15.59
CA SER A 30 1.53 -6.89 16.43
C SER A 30 2.46 -5.91 15.68
N GLN A 31 2.33 -5.78 14.35
CA GLN A 31 3.07 -4.79 13.56
C GLN A 31 2.14 -3.71 12.99
N SER A 32 2.75 -2.63 12.48
CA SER A 32 2.07 -1.63 11.65
C SER A 32 2.84 -1.42 10.36
N VAL A 33 2.10 -1.25 9.28
CA VAL A 33 2.64 -0.99 7.94
C VAL A 33 2.20 0.39 7.48
N GLN A 34 3.13 1.16 6.95
CA GLN A 34 2.83 2.41 6.27
C GLN A 34 2.84 2.19 4.76
N LEU A 35 1.77 2.63 4.11
CA LEU A 35 1.65 2.68 2.66
C LEU A 35 1.82 4.12 2.17
N GLU A 36 2.57 4.30 1.10
CA GLU A 36 2.72 5.59 0.42
C GLU A 36 2.56 5.42 -1.10
N LEU A 37 1.74 6.26 -1.71
CA LEU A 37 1.63 6.36 -3.17
C LEU A 37 2.74 7.29 -3.69
N LEU A 38 3.66 6.74 -4.49
CA LEU A 38 4.82 7.47 -5.02
C LEU A 38 4.52 8.13 -6.37
N THR A 39 3.85 7.39 -7.27
CA THR A 39 3.47 7.86 -8.62
C THR A 39 2.14 7.24 -9.07
N GLY A 40 1.46 7.90 -10.01
CA GLY A 40 0.20 7.41 -10.59
C GLY A 40 -1.01 7.71 -9.71
N MET A 41 -2.07 6.92 -9.92
CA MET A 41 -3.33 7.00 -9.17
C MET A 41 -3.68 5.62 -8.63
N ALA A 42 -4.09 5.55 -7.38
CA ALA A 42 -4.46 4.31 -6.72
C ALA A 42 -5.56 4.56 -5.69
N GLU A 43 -6.33 3.52 -5.39
CA GLU A 43 -7.44 3.58 -4.46
C GLU A 43 -7.46 2.35 -3.54
N ILE A 44 -8.01 2.53 -2.35
CA ILE A 44 -8.29 1.45 -1.41
C ILE A 44 -9.80 1.43 -1.21
N PHE A 45 -10.46 0.36 -1.66
CA PHE A 45 -11.92 0.17 -1.56
C PHE A 45 -12.74 1.40 -2.00
N GLY A 46 -12.36 2.01 -3.13
CA GLY A 46 -13.02 3.20 -3.70
C GLY A 46 -12.60 4.54 -3.09
N THR A 47 -11.68 4.55 -2.12
CA THR A 47 -11.09 5.79 -1.58
C THR A 47 -9.74 6.05 -2.25
N GLU A 48 -9.64 7.17 -2.99
CA GLU A 48 -8.41 7.57 -3.66
C GLU A 48 -7.29 7.93 -2.68
N LEU A 49 -6.07 7.49 -3.00
CA LEU A 49 -4.87 7.77 -2.22
C LEU A 49 -4.23 9.10 -2.64
N THR A 50 -3.89 9.92 -1.65
CA THR A 50 -3.10 11.13 -1.89
C THR A 50 -1.63 10.76 -2.08
N ARG A 51 -1.03 11.23 -3.18
CA ARG A 51 0.40 11.06 -3.46
C ARG A 51 1.27 11.63 -2.34
N ASN A 52 2.36 10.94 -2.00
CA ASN A 52 3.34 11.27 -0.95
C ASN A 52 2.74 11.41 0.46
N LYS A 53 1.52 10.90 0.67
CA LYS A 53 0.90 10.81 1.99
C LYS A 53 1.07 9.40 2.52
N LYS A 54 1.57 9.29 3.74
CA LYS A 54 1.70 8.02 4.45
C LYS A 54 0.37 7.64 5.09
N PHE A 55 -0.11 6.43 4.81
CA PHE A 55 -1.29 5.81 5.43
C PHE A 55 -0.85 4.64 6.30
N THR A 56 -1.19 4.65 7.59
CA THR A 56 -0.80 3.60 8.52
C THR A 56 -1.92 2.58 8.66
N PHE A 57 -1.57 1.30 8.56
CA PHE A 57 -2.45 0.16 8.78
C PHE A 57 -1.96 -0.64 9.99
N ASP A 58 -2.89 -0.96 10.87
CA ASP A 58 -2.63 -1.70 12.11
C ASP A 58 -2.55 -3.22 11.88
N ALA A 59 -2.11 -3.93 12.91
CA ALA A 59 -1.95 -5.39 12.89
C ALA A 59 -3.23 -6.12 12.44
N GLY A 60 -3.08 -7.10 11.56
CA GLY A 60 -4.20 -7.89 11.02
C GLY A 60 -5.05 -7.18 9.97
N ALA A 61 -4.70 -5.95 9.57
CA ALA A 61 -5.38 -5.28 8.47
C ALA A 61 -5.12 -6.03 7.15
N LYS A 62 -6.20 -6.30 6.41
CA LYS A 62 -6.19 -6.85 5.05
C LYS A 62 -6.56 -5.75 4.08
N VAL A 63 -5.65 -5.41 3.19
CA VAL A 63 -5.77 -4.23 2.34
C VAL A 63 -5.57 -4.64 0.88
N ALA A 64 -6.41 -4.08 0.01
CA ALA A 64 -6.27 -4.15 -1.44
C ALA A 64 -6.11 -2.73 -1.99
N VAL A 65 -5.00 -2.47 -2.68
CA VAL A 65 -4.70 -1.19 -3.31
C VAL A 65 -4.81 -1.40 -4.81
N PHE A 66 -5.84 -0.83 -5.42
CA PHE A 66 -6.14 -1.01 -6.83
C PHE A 66 -5.70 0.21 -7.65
N THR A 67 -5.37 0.00 -8.93
CA THR A 67 -5.13 1.10 -9.87
C THR A 67 -5.81 0.89 -11.22
N TRP A 68 -6.51 1.92 -11.67
CA TRP A 68 -7.13 1.96 -13.02
C TRP A 68 -6.13 2.30 -14.14
N HIS A 69 -4.98 2.89 -13.81
CA HIS A 69 -4.07 3.45 -14.82
C HIS A 69 -2.62 2.98 -14.68
N GLY A 70 -2.27 2.36 -13.55
CA GLY A 70 -0.92 2.05 -13.15
C GLY A 70 -0.40 3.05 -12.11
N CYS A 71 0.37 2.54 -11.15
CA CYS A 71 0.95 3.33 -10.07
C CYS A 71 2.18 2.65 -9.48
N SER A 72 2.94 3.41 -8.68
CA SER A 72 3.95 2.82 -7.80
C SER A 72 3.65 3.17 -6.34
N VAL A 73 3.69 2.16 -5.48
CA VAL A 73 3.44 2.28 -4.04
C VAL A 73 4.59 1.71 -3.24
N GLN A 74 4.79 2.22 -2.04
CA GLN A 74 5.79 1.73 -1.11
C GLN A 74 5.11 1.27 0.18
N LEU A 75 5.47 0.07 0.63
CA LEU A 75 5.15 -0.42 1.97
C LEU A 75 6.37 -0.29 2.87
N SER A 76 6.17 0.22 4.08
CA SER A 76 7.21 0.35 5.11
C SER A 76 6.73 -0.35 6.38
N GLY A 77 7.36 -1.47 6.74
CA GLY A 77 6.92 -2.35 7.83
C GLY A 77 6.85 -3.81 7.39
N ARG A 78 6.48 -4.70 8.31
CA ARG A 78 6.38 -6.13 8.02
C ARG A 78 4.95 -6.54 7.66
N THR A 79 4.83 -7.25 6.55
CA THR A 79 3.60 -7.87 6.08
C THR A 79 3.71 -9.38 6.19
N GLU A 80 2.64 -10.05 6.57
CA GLU A 80 2.56 -11.51 6.55
C GLU A 80 2.49 -12.03 5.11
N VAL A 81 1.71 -11.33 4.27
CA VAL A 81 1.63 -11.58 2.83
C VAL A 81 1.57 -10.25 2.09
N ALA A 82 2.22 -10.16 0.92
CA ALA A 82 2.11 -9.03 0.01
C ALA A 82 2.36 -9.51 -1.44
N TYR A 83 1.38 -9.33 -2.33
CA TYR A 83 1.50 -9.72 -3.74
C TYR A 83 0.60 -8.87 -4.65
N VAL A 84 1.00 -8.75 -5.91
CA VAL A 84 0.20 -8.10 -6.96
C VAL A 84 -0.69 -9.15 -7.63
N SER A 85 -1.99 -8.86 -7.72
CA SER A 85 -2.99 -9.69 -8.38
C SER A 85 -3.56 -9.00 -9.61
N LYS A 86 -3.75 -9.77 -10.69
CA LYS A 86 -4.54 -9.37 -11.87
C LYS A 86 -5.98 -9.86 -11.78
N ASP A 87 -6.26 -10.83 -10.91
CA ASP A 87 -7.60 -11.33 -10.66
C ASP A 87 -8.27 -10.46 -9.59
N THR A 88 -9.21 -9.64 -10.04
CA THR A 88 -9.88 -8.63 -9.22
C THR A 88 -11.33 -8.45 -9.68
N PRO A 89 -12.29 -8.38 -8.74
CA PRO A 89 -13.69 -8.17 -9.07
C PRO A 89 -14.00 -6.73 -9.52
N MET A 90 -13.01 -5.82 -9.52
CA MET A 90 -13.20 -4.42 -9.91
C MET A 90 -13.56 -4.24 -11.39
N LEU A 91 -13.29 -5.24 -12.24
CA LEU A 91 -13.49 -5.18 -13.70
C LEU A 91 -14.83 -5.80 -14.17
N LEU A 92 -15.68 -6.23 -13.24
CA LEU A 92 -16.96 -6.90 -13.52
C LEU A 92 -18.08 -5.91 -13.88
#